data_AF-A0A640S5W9-F1
#
_entry.id   AF-A0A640S5W9-F1
#
_cell.length_a   1.000
_cell.length_b   1.000
_cell.length_c   1.000
_cell.angle_alpha   90.00
_cell.angle_beta   90.00
_cell.angle_gamma   90.00
#
_symmetry.space_group_name_H-M   'P 1'
#
loop_
_entity.id
_entity.type
_entity.pdbx_description
1 polymer ?
#
loop_
_entity_poly.entity_id
_entity_poly.type
_entity_poly.pdbx_seq_one_letter_code
_entity_poly.pdbx_strand_id
1 'polypeptide(L)'
;MTRTAVGLRRALVAVLGALGLIVAATTADAHAVPTGTAVHGGGTRAALPSYDHVVIVVFENKQYGEIIGNGDAPYLNQLAQNGAGLTEMKALTHPSQPNYFNLFSGTTQGITGDGCYTAQSMTAPNLGQELIAAGKTFASYNEGLPDEGSTTCSSGRYAQKHNPWFAFRNVPLNTGRTFVQFPKDDFTRLPTVSFVIPDMCNDMHDCAVGSGDTWLRNNLDTYAQWAKDHNSLLMVTWDEDNYFGSNRIATVFHGAHVRQGTVSGAYNHYSLLRTIEDMYGTGHAGNAATATPVTGAFDTGGTEPPGGDLKLSAPGPQTCRFLQDCTVQLTATGGTPPLTYHATGLPLGLSADAAGRISGRPWQTGTSQITATVTDTRGATATATFPLTVNWF
;
A
#
# COMPACT_ATOMS: atom_id res chain seq x y z
N MET A 1 -23.84 -63.67 -30.68
CA MET A 1 -23.83 -62.83 -31.90
C MET A 1 -24.41 -61.47 -31.51
N THR A 2 -23.52 -60.51 -31.20
CA THR A 2 -23.21 -59.27 -31.98
C THR A 2 -24.20 -58.12 -31.69
N ARG A 3 -23.77 -57.09 -30.92
CA ARG A 3 -23.16 -55.79 -31.36
C ARG A 3 -24.19 -54.92 -32.12
N THR A 4 -24.37 -53.60 -31.93
CA THR A 4 -23.47 -52.50 -31.50
C THR A 4 -24.27 -51.20 -31.35
N ALA A 5 -23.68 -50.23 -30.65
CA ALA A 5 -24.10 -48.84 -30.47
C ALA A 5 -24.16 -48.01 -31.77
N VAL A 6 -24.90 -46.90 -31.76
CA VAL A 6 -24.84 -45.82 -32.77
C VAL A 6 -24.52 -44.50 -32.08
N GLY A 7 -23.46 -43.84 -32.56
CA GLY A 7 -22.89 -42.61 -32.03
C GLY A 7 -23.34 -41.34 -32.76
N LEU A 8 -22.98 -40.22 -32.12
CA LEU A 8 -23.05 -38.83 -32.59
C LEU A 8 -22.24 -38.60 -33.88
N ARG A 9 -22.74 -37.73 -34.76
CA ARG A 9 -21.93 -36.93 -35.69
C ARG A 9 -22.42 -35.49 -35.74
N ARG A 10 -21.54 -34.55 -35.39
CA ARG A 10 -21.64 -33.11 -35.68
C ARG A 10 -21.07 -32.85 -37.09
N ALA A 11 -21.73 -32.01 -37.87
CA ALA A 11 -21.26 -31.58 -39.18
C ALA A 11 -20.42 -30.29 -39.06
N LEU A 12 -19.23 -30.29 -39.68
CA LEU A 12 -18.43 -29.11 -40.00
C LEU A 12 -18.92 -28.53 -41.33
N VAL A 13 -18.98 -27.20 -41.43
CA VAL A 13 -19.04 -26.48 -42.71
C VAL A 13 -17.77 -25.63 -42.82
N ALA A 14 -16.98 -25.90 -43.85
CA ALA A 14 -15.83 -25.12 -44.28
C ALA A 14 -16.24 -24.30 -45.53
N VAL A 15 -15.85 -23.03 -45.58
CA VAL A 15 -15.92 -22.21 -46.80
C VAL A 15 -14.49 -21.75 -47.13
N LEU A 16 -14.01 -22.20 -48.29
CA LEU A 16 -12.80 -21.70 -48.95
C LEU A 16 -13.12 -20.42 -49.72
N GLY A 17 -12.23 -19.44 -49.64
CA GLY A 17 -12.12 -18.33 -50.58
C GLY A 17 -10.66 -17.94 -50.73
N ALA A 18 -10.07 -18.20 -51.90
CA ALA A 18 -8.69 -17.90 -52.25
C ALA A 18 -8.62 -16.70 -53.19
N LEU A 19 -7.69 -15.78 -52.94
CA LEU A 19 -7.06 -14.78 -53.84
C LEU A 19 -5.96 -14.14 -52.99
N GLY A 20 -4.68 -14.02 -53.35
CA GLY A 20 -4.03 -13.84 -54.64
C GLY A 20 -2.95 -12.79 -54.36
N LEU A 21 -1.69 -13.23 -54.19
CA LEU A 21 -0.55 -12.42 -53.79
C LEU A 21 -0.05 -11.58 -54.99
N ILE A 22 0.00 -10.26 -54.87
CA ILE A 22 0.83 -9.39 -55.73
C ILE A 22 1.64 -8.46 -54.82
N VAL A 23 2.96 -8.60 -54.91
CA VAL A 23 3.96 -7.72 -54.31
C VAL A 23 4.11 -6.49 -55.19
N ALA A 24 3.92 -5.30 -54.62
CA ALA A 24 4.39 -4.05 -55.20
C ALA A 24 5.18 -3.29 -54.11
N ALA A 25 6.50 -3.35 -54.22
CA ALA A 25 7.41 -2.54 -53.42
C ALA A 25 7.29 -1.08 -53.91
N THR A 26 6.83 -0.19 -53.02
CA THR A 26 6.93 1.26 -53.24
C THR A 26 7.88 1.82 -52.20
N THR A 27 8.92 2.49 -52.70
CA THR A 27 9.90 3.26 -51.93
C THR A 27 9.18 4.45 -51.30
N ALA A 28 8.97 4.41 -49.98
CA ALA A 28 8.48 5.57 -49.24
C ALA A 28 9.67 6.45 -48.85
N ASP A 29 9.70 7.64 -49.44
CA ASP A 29 10.64 8.72 -49.14
C ASP A 29 10.63 9.10 -47.66
N ALA A 30 11.84 9.33 -47.14
CA ALA A 30 12.09 9.84 -45.82
C ALA A 30 11.59 11.29 -45.69
N HIS A 31 10.46 11.49 -45.00
CA HIS A 31 10.11 12.78 -44.42
C HIS A 31 10.43 12.75 -42.93
N ALA A 32 11.54 13.39 -42.57
CA ALA A 32 11.91 13.67 -41.19
C ALA A 32 10.81 14.52 -40.53
N VAL A 33 10.10 13.93 -39.57
CA VAL A 33 9.22 14.65 -38.65
C VAL A 33 10.12 15.38 -37.64
N PRO A 34 9.95 16.68 -37.39
CA PRO A 34 10.74 17.36 -36.38
C PRO A 34 10.41 16.76 -35.01
N THR A 35 11.45 16.31 -34.31
CA THR A 35 11.41 15.90 -32.91
C THR A 35 11.13 17.13 -32.04
N GLY A 36 9.85 17.51 -31.96
CA GLY A 36 9.36 18.37 -30.89
C GLY A 36 9.46 17.60 -29.59
N THR A 37 10.42 17.97 -28.75
CA THR A 37 10.47 17.58 -27.34
C THR A 37 9.17 18.05 -26.67
N ALA A 38 8.21 17.13 -26.55
CA ALA A 38 7.11 17.32 -25.62
C ALA A 38 7.74 17.41 -24.23
N VAL A 39 7.85 18.63 -23.72
CA VAL A 39 8.07 18.88 -22.30
C VAL A 39 6.83 18.31 -21.61
N HIS A 40 6.92 17.07 -21.14
CA HIS A 40 6.01 16.58 -20.12
C HIS A 40 6.21 17.50 -18.92
N GLY A 41 5.24 18.40 -18.71
CA GLY A 41 5.13 19.13 -17.47
C GLY A 41 5.19 18.11 -16.34
N GLY A 42 6.25 18.20 -15.53
CA GLY A 42 6.39 17.44 -14.30
C GLY A 42 5.29 17.86 -13.35
N GLY A 43 4.10 17.27 -13.51
CA GLY A 43 3.08 17.29 -12.49
C GLY A 43 3.66 16.57 -11.29
N THR A 44 3.94 17.32 -10.22
CA THR A 44 4.26 16.76 -8.92
C THR A 44 3.17 15.76 -8.58
N ARG A 45 3.51 14.46 -8.54
CA ARG A 45 2.61 13.43 -8.04
C ARG A 45 2.23 13.86 -6.64
N ALA A 46 0.95 14.13 -6.44
CA ALA A 46 0.32 14.29 -5.13
C ALA A 46 0.92 13.28 -4.15
N ALA A 47 1.70 13.75 -3.16
CA ALA A 47 2.24 12.88 -2.13
C ALA A 47 1.08 12.32 -1.29
N LEU A 48 1.06 11.01 -1.08
CA LEU A 48 0.07 10.38 -0.21
C LEU A 48 0.41 10.69 1.27
N PRO A 49 -0.59 10.93 2.14
CA PRO A 49 -0.34 11.08 3.57
C PRO A 49 0.25 9.81 4.17
N SER A 50 1.18 9.94 5.12
CA SER A 50 1.64 8.81 5.93
C SER A 50 0.86 8.80 7.24
N TYR A 51 -0.07 7.86 7.38
CA TYR A 51 -0.95 7.76 8.55
C TYR A 51 -0.30 7.00 9.70
N ASP A 52 -0.58 7.41 10.93
CA ASP A 52 -0.19 6.67 12.13
C ASP A 52 -0.92 5.32 12.21
N HIS A 53 -2.20 5.30 11.83
CA HIS A 53 -3.04 4.10 11.77
C HIS A 53 -3.95 4.09 10.55
N VAL A 54 -3.89 3.02 9.76
CA VAL A 54 -4.87 2.71 8.70
C VAL A 54 -5.66 1.47 9.13
N VAL A 55 -6.98 1.56 9.20
CA VAL A 55 -7.89 0.42 9.39
C VAL A 55 -8.59 0.11 8.07
N ILE A 56 -8.49 -1.13 7.62
CA ILE A 56 -9.07 -1.61 6.37
C ILE A 56 -10.12 -2.66 6.70
N VAL A 57 -11.38 -2.38 6.38
CA VAL A 57 -12.49 -3.33 6.52
C VAL A 57 -12.82 -3.91 5.15
N VAL A 58 -12.90 -5.24 5.07
CA VAL A 58 -13.28 -5.93 3.83
C VAL A 58 -14.61 -6.66 4.05
N PHE A 59 -15.61 -6.33 3.24
CA PHE A 59 -16.92 -6.97 3.17
C PHE A 59 -17.02 -7.85 1.92
N GLU A 60 -18.12 -8.60 1.78
CA GLU A 60 -18.28 -9.66 0.79
C GLU A 60 -19.43 -9.46 -0.20
N ASN A 61 -19.17 -9.84 -1.46
CA ASN A 61 -20.15 -10.11 -2.51
C ASN A 61 -21.26 -9.07 -2.69
N LYS A 62 -20.92 -7.79 -2.84
CA LYS A 62 -21.89 -6.73 -3.18
C LYS A 62 -21.38 -5.86 -4.30
N GLN A 63 -22.23 -5.63 -5.29
CA GLN A 63 -21.92 -4.66 -6.33
C GLN A 63 -22.10 -3.24 -5.77
N TYR A 64 -21.43 -2.26 -6.38
CA TYR A 64 -21.44 -0.86 -5.95
C TYR A 64 -22.85 -0.31 -5.65
N GLY A 65 -23.84 -0.59 -6.51
CA GLY A 65 -25.22 -0.10 -6.35
C GLY A 65 -26.05 -0.79 -5.26
N GLU A 66 -25.59 -1.93 -4.74
CA GLU A 66 -26.18 -2.56 -3.56
C GLU A 66 -25.77 -1.88 -2.26
N ILE A 67 -24.76 -1.01 -2.31
CA ILE A 67 -24.26 -0.26 -1.16
C ILE A 67 -24.52 1.23 -1.34
N ILE A 68 -23.92 1.85 -2.35
CA ILE A 68 -24.02 3.30 -2.56
C ILE A 68 -25.38 3.65 -3.14
N GLY A 69 -26.13 4.48 -2.41
CA GLY A 69 -27.52 4.84 -2.70
C GLY A 69 -28.55 3.88 -2.10
N ASN A 70 -28.14 2.78 -1.47
CA ASN A 70 -29.06 1.83 -0.85
C ASN A 70 -29.53 2.32 0.54
N GLY A 71 -30.85 2.35 0.75
CA GLY A 71 -31.47 2.71 2.04
C GLY A 71 -31.18 1.73 3.19
N ASP A 72 -30.76 0.51 2.88
CA ASP A 72 -30.34 -0.49 3.87
C ASP A 72 -28.86 -0.33 4.28
N ALA A 73 -28.12 0.60 3.67
CA ALA A 73 -26.71 0.90 4.00
C ALA A 73 -26.51 2.35 4.48
N PRO A 74 -27.30 2.87 5.43
CA PRO A 74 -27.28 4.29 5.78
C PRO A 74 -25.93 4.76 6.34
N TYR A 75 -25.23 3.93 7.11
CA TYR A 75 -23.95 4.32 7.70
C TYR A 75 -22.82 4.33 6.67
N LEU A 76 -22.76 3.34 5.79
CA LEU A 76 -21.82 3.30 4.66
C LEU A 76 -22.01 4.48 3.71
N ASN A 77 -23.26 4.84 3.41
CA ASN A 77 -23.56 6.04 2.63
C ASN A 77 -23.18 7.32 3.37
N GLN A 78 -23.32 7.37 4.70
CA GLN A 78 -22.84 8.49 5.50
C GLN A 78 -21.31 8.61 5.46
N LEU A 79 -20.57 7.50 5.56
CA LEU A 79 -19.12 7.50 5.42
C LEU A 79 -18.69 8.00 4.04
N ALA A 80 -19.36 7.54 2.97
CA ALA A 80 -19.10 7.97 1.60
C ALA A 80 -19.37 9.46 1.37
N GLN A 81 -20.44 10.00 1.96
CA GLN A 81 -20.78 11.43 1.86
C GLN A 81 -19.79 12.32 2.62
N ASN A 82 -19.29 11.85 3.75
CA ASN A 82 -18.35 12.58 4.61
C ASN A 82 -16.88 12.21 4.38
N GLY A 83 -16.58 11.49 3.31
CA GLY A 83 -15.26 11.01 2.93
C GLY A 83 -15.12 10.92 1.41
N ALA A 84 -14.21 10.08 0.93
CA ALA A 84 -13.98 9.86 -0.50
C ALA A 84 -14.56 8.52 -0.96
N GLY A 85 -15.57 8.55 -1.83
CA GLY A 85 -16.13 7.35 -2.46
C GLY A 85 -15.51 7.08 -3.83
N LEU A 86 -14.93 5.90 -4.05
CA LEU A 86 -14.37 5.52 -5.35
C LEU A 86 -15.49 4.99 -6.24
N THR A 87 -15.78 5.68 -7.34
CA THR A 87 -16.95 5.35 -8.15
C THR A 87 -16.70 4.17 -9.08
N GLU A 88 -15.48 4.00 -9.61
CA GLU A 88 -15.19 2.98 -10.63
C GLU A 88 -14.24 1.87 -10.13
N MET A 89 -14.17 1.66 -8.81
CA MET A 89 -13.37 0.58 -8.23
C MET A 89 -13.88 -0.79 -8.69
N LYS A 90 -12.95 -1.67 -9.07
CA LYS A 90 -13.24 -3.06 -9.44
C LYS A 90 -12.47 -4.07 -8.61
N ALA A 91 -13.16 -5.12 -8.21
CA ALA A 91 -12.51 -6.35 -7.83
C ALA A 91 -11.93 -7.06 -9.06
N LEU A 92 -11.00 -7.99 -8.84
CA LEU A 92 -10.16 -8.51 -9.91
C LEU A 92 -10.67 -9.82 -10.49
N THR A 93 -11.38 -10.62 -9.70
CA THR A 93 -11.76 -11.97 -10.11
C THR A 93 -12.93 -12.49 -9.28
N HIS A 94 -13.31 -13.73 -9.56
CA HIS A 94 -14.14 -14.60 -8.74
C HIS A 94 -13.47 -15.98 -8.63
N PRO A 95 -13.63 -16.69 -7.49
CA PRO A 95 -14.41 -16.31 -6.31
C PRO A 95 -13.65 -15.38 -5.35
N SER A 96 -14.24 -15.15 -4.17
CA SER A 96 -13.85 -14.18 -3.15
C SER A 96 -12.38 -14.25 -2.74
N GLN A 97 -11.92 -15.44 -2.35
CA GLN A 97 -10.62 -15.62 -1.71
C GLN A 97 -9.42 -15.08 -2.51
N PRO A 98 -9.28 -15.36 -3.83
CA PRO A 98 -8.27 -14.72 -4.66
C PRO A 98 -8.17 -13.19 -4.53
N ASN A 99 -9.27 -12.48 -4.31
CA ASN A 99 -9.27 -11.02 -4.17
C ASN A 99 -8.57 -10.55 -2.88
N TYR A 100 -8.71 -11.27 -1.76
CA TYR A 100 -7.94 -11.00 -0.55
C TYR A 100 -6.43 -11.15 -0.76
N PHE A 101 -6.02 -12.20 -1.49
CA PHE A 101 -4.60 -12.40 -1.84
C PHE A 101 -4.09 -11.31 -2.78
N ASN A 102 -4.91 -10.87 -3.73
CA ASN A 102 -4.59 -9.75 -4.60
C ASN A 102 -4.40 -8.45 -3.82
N LEU A 103 -5.28 -8.15 -2.86
CA LEU A 103 -5.18 -6.97 -2.00
C LEU A 103 -3.98 -7.02 -1.04
N PHE A 104 -3.57 -8.22 -0.60
CA PHE A 104 -2.50 -8.34 0.40
C PHE A 104 -1.10 -8.56 -0.19
N SER A 105 -1.00 -9.23 -1.33
CA SER A 105 0.29 -9.66 -1.93
C SER A 105 0.44 -9.34 -3.41
N GLY A 106 -0.54 -8.64 -4.00
CA GLY A 106 -0.50 -8.21 -5.40
C GLY A 106 -0.66 -9.35 -6.41
N THR A 107 -1.02 -10.56 -5.99
CA THR A 107 -1.32 -11.70 -6.86
C THR A 107 -2.09 -12.76 -6.08
N THR A 108 -2.75 -13.69 -6.76
CA THR A 108 -3.58 -14.73 -6.12
C THR A 108 -2.76 -15.82 -5.43
N GLN A 109 -1.44 -15.85 -5.64
CA GLN A 109 -0.54 -16.90 -5.16
C GLN A 109 -0.94 -18.32 -5.64
N GLY A 110 -1.63 -18.41 -6.77
CA GLY A 110 -2.14 -19.68 -7.29
C GLY A 110 -3.43 -20.16 -6.63
N ILE A 111 -4.01 -19.39 -5.70
CA ILE A 111 -5.37 -19.62 -5.20
C ILE A 111 -6.36 -19.25 -6.31
N THR A 112 -7.25 -20.18 -6.66
CA THR A 112 -8.21 -20.04 -7.76
C THR A 112 -9.65 -20.31 -7.33
N GLY A 113 -9.87 -20.66 -6.07
CA GLY A 113 -11.16 -21.05 -5.52
C GLY A 113 -11.31 -20.58 -4.09
N ASP A 114 -12.46 -20.90 -3.51
CA ASP A 114 -12.74 -20.68 -2.09
C ASP A 114 -12.52 -21.97 -1.30
N GLY A 115 -11.59 -21.91 -0.35
CA GLY A 115 -11.25 -23.04 0.49
C GLY A 115 -10.08 -22.75 1.41
N CYS A 116 -9.86 -23.69 2.32
CA CYS A 116 -8.76 -23.57 3.27
C CYS A 116 -7.44 -23.86 2.58
N TYR A 117 -6.45 -23.04 2.91
CA TYR A 117 -5.10 -23.16 2.39
C TYR A 117 -4.17 -23.63 3.50
N THR A 118 -3.01 -24.16 3.11
CA THR A 118 -1.96 -24.52 4.07
C THR A 118 -1.32 -23.25 4.60
N ALA A 119 -1.55 -22.94 5.87
CA ALA A 119 -0.93 -21.80 6.54
C ALA A 119 0.60 -21.89 6.49
N GLN A 120 1.26 -20.73 6.45
CA GLN A 120 2.72 -20.58 6.47
C GLN A 120 3.44 -21.32 5.32
N SER A 121 2.77 -21.56 4.19
CA SER A 121 3.35 -22.25 3.03
C SER A 121 4.03 -21.31 2.03
N MET A 122 3.72 -20.01 2.07
CA MET A 122 4.15 -19.01 1.08
C MET A 122 5.19 -18.03 1.63
N THR A 123 6.02 -17.43 0.76
CA THR A 123 6.98 -16.35 1.08
C THR A 123 7.06 -15.24 0.06
N ALA A 124 6.09 -15.16 -0.85
CA ALA A 124 6.08 -14.03 -1.77
C ALA A 124 6.00 -12.71 -0.97
N PRO A 125 6.54 -11.60 -1.53
CA PRO A 125 6.35 -10.27 -0.98
C PRO A 125 4.87 -9.99 -0.73
N ASN A 126 4.59 -9.30 0.37
CA ASN A 126 3.24 -8.96 0.82
C ASN A 126 3.30 -7.78 1.78
N LEU A 127 2.17 -7.08 1.91
CA LEU A 127 2.06 -5.86 2.70
C LEU A 127 2.52 -6.03 4.15
N GLY A 128 2.13 -7.13 4.80
CA GLY A 128 2.48 -7.37 6.21
C GLY A 128 4.00 -7.47 6.40
N GLN A 129 4.68 -8.25 5.56
CA GLN A 129 6.13 -8.40 5.60
C GLN A 129 6.85 -7.10 5.25
N GLU A 130 6.36 -6.37 4.25
CA GLU A 130 6.94 -5.11 3.81
C GLU A 130 6.89 -4.03 4.90
N LEU A 131 5.76 -3.89 5.58
CA LEU A 131 5.61 -2.99 6.73
C LEU A 131 6.59 -3.36 7.85
N ILE A 132 6.66 -4.64 8.22
CA ILE A 132 7.57 -5.12 9.28
C ILE A 132 9.03 -4.83 8.91
N ALA A 133 9.42 -5.06 7.66
CA ALA A 133 10.77 -4.76 7.19
C ALA A 133 11.10 -3.26 7.20
N ALA A 134 10.11 -2.40 7.03
CA ALA A 134 10.22 -0.94 7.13
C ALA A 134 10.14 -0.43 8.59
N GLY A 135 10.12 -1.31 9.59
CA GLY A 135 9.98 -0.92 11.00
C GLY A 135 8.59 -0.42 11.38
N LYS A 136 7.57 -0.71 10.56
CA LYS A 136 6.15 -0.45 10.83
C LYS A 136 5.48 -1.70 11.39
N THR A 137 4.25 -1.54 11.86
CA THR A 137 3.49 -2.63 12.48
C THR A 137 2.25 -3.01 11.67
N PHE A 138 1.96 -4.31 11.65
CA PHE A 138 0.80 -4.89 10.97
C PHE A 138 0.03 -5.79 11.95
N ALA A 139 -1.30 -5.75 11.90
CA ALA A 139 -2.14 -6.79 12.48
C ALA A 139 -3.44 -6.97 11.70
N SER A 140 -4.17 -8.04 11.98
CA SER A 140 -5.57 -8.18 11.62
C SER A 140 -6.42 -8.47 12.86
N TYR A 141 -7.70 -8.10 12.81
CA TYR A 141 -8.68 -8.30 13.86
C TYR A 141 -9.90 -8.99 13.28
N ASN A 142 -10.09 -10.24 13.67
CA ASN A 142 -10.92 -11.17 12.92
C ASN A 142 -12.07 -11.67 13.79
N GLU A 143 -13.30 -11.41 13.37
CA GLU A 143 -14.49 -11.80 14.12
C GLU A 143 -14.68 -13.31 14.06
N GLY A 144 -14.94 -13.94 15.22
CA GLY A 144 -15.08 -15.39 15.33
C GLY A 144 -13.78 -16.20 15.25
N LEU A 145 -12.62 -15.56 15.03
CA LEU A 145 -11.32 -16.23 15.17
C LEU A 145 -11.18 -16.76 16.60
N PRO A 146 -10.90 -18.06 16.81
CA PRO A 146 -10.99 -18.66 18.14
C PRO A 146 -9.90 -18.17 19.08
N ASP A 147 -8.68 -17.99 18.57
CA ASP A 147 -7.51 -17.54 19.34
C ASP A 147 -6.55 -16.73 18.47
N GLU A 148 -5.76 -15.85 19.07
CA GLU A 148 -4.68 -15.13 18.38
C GLU A 148 -3.74 -16.13 17.68
N GLY A 149 -3.46 -15.88 16.40
CA GLY A 149 -2.60 -16.72 15.57
C GLY A 149 -3.21 -18.05 15.15
N SER A 150 -4.48 -18.31 15.46
CA SER A 150 -5.15 -19.53 15.01
C SER A 150 -5.20 -19.60 13.49
N THR A 151 -4.79 -20.74 12.95
CA THR A 151 -4.83 -21.05 11.51
C THR A 151 -5.96 -22.00 11.16
N THR A 152 -6.98 -22.11 12.02
CA THR A 152 -8.15 -22.94 11.75
C THR A 152 -8.81 -22.54 10.44
N CYS A 153 -9.30 -23.55 9.72
CA CYS A 153 -10.04 -23.38 8.48
C CYS A 153 -11.34 -22.58 8.69
N SER A 154 -12.06 -22.87 9.77
CA SER A 154 -13.27 -22.16 10.18
C SER A 154 -13.50 -22.28 11.69
N SER A 155 -14.36 -21.39 12.23
CA SER A 155 -14.80 -21.39 13.63
C SER A 155 -16.12 -20.63 13.75
N GLY A 156 -17.24 -21.33 13.92
CA GLY A 156 -18.56 -20.70 13.83
C GLY A 156 -18.76 -20.05 12.45
N ARG A 157 -18.87 -18.72 12.40
CA ARG A 157 -18.97 -17.91 11.17
C ARG A 157 -17.64 -17.34 10.68
N TYR A 158 -16.54 -17.57 11.39
CA TYR A 158 -15.21 -17.22 10.90
C TYR A 158 -14.78 -18.16 9.76
N ALA A 159 -14.15 -17.60 8.73
CA ALA A 159 -13.59 -18.34 7.61
C ALA A 159 -12.15 -17.90 7.28
N GLN A 160 -11.21 -18.85 7.23
CA GLN A 160 -9.81 -18.58 6.92
C GLN A 160 -9.62 -17.94 5.54
N LYS A 161 -10.52 -18.22 4.59
CA LYS A 161 -10.43 -17.72 3.22
C LYS A 161 -10.41 -16.17 3.13
N HIS A 162 -10.92 -15.44 4.13
CA HIS A 162 -10.89 -13.97 4.20
C HIS A 162 -9.59 -13.41 4.82
N ASN A 163 -8.63 -14.27 5.19
CA ASN A 163 -7.51 -13.93 6.05
C ASN A 163 -6.16 -14.31 5.41
N PRO A 164 -5.71 -13.66 4.32
CA PRO A 164 -4.60 -14.16 3.48
C PRO A 164 -3.25 -14.22 4.21
N TRP A 165 -3.02 -13.37 5.23
CA TRP A 165 -1.75 -13.29 5.98
C TRP A 165 -1.31 -14.62 6.60
N PHE A 166 -2.23 -15.49 7.04
CA PHE A 166 -1.82 -16.76 7.65
C PHE A 166 -1.13 -17.70 6.63
N ALA A 167 -1.29 -17.47 5.32
CA ALA A 167 -0.63 -18.26 4.28
C ALA A 167 0.89 -18.04 4.23
N PHE A 168 1.38 -16.91 4.76
CA PHE A 168 2.73 -16.42 4.52
C PHE A 168 3.66 -16.62 5.72
N ARG A 169 4.72 -17.43 5.58
CA ARG A 169 5.69 -17.67 6.68
C ARG A 169 6.58 -16.47 7.01
N ASN A 170 6.58 -15.45 6.15
CA ASN A 170 7.23 -14.17 6.38
C ASN A 170 6.30 -13.14 7.05
N VAL A 171 5.12 -13.57 7.54
CA VAL A 171 4.22 -12.79 8.40
C VAL A 171 3.99 -13.59 9.69
N PRO A 172 4.38 -13.08 10.87
CA PRO A 172 4.18 -13.79 12.13
C PRO A 172 2.71 -14.07 12.43
N LEU A 173 2.38 -15.28 12.86
CA LEU A 173 0.99 -15.69 13.14
C LEU A 173 0.30 -14.80 14.19
N ASN A 174 1.04 -14.32 15.20
CA ASN A 174 0.50 -13.46 16.25
C ASN A 174 0.10 -12.04 15.77
N THR A 175 0.34 -11.70 14.50
CA THR A 175 -0.28 -10.53 13.88
C THR A 175 -1.76 -10.75 13.58
N GLY A 176 -2.22 -12.00 13.48
CA GLY A 176 -3.64 -12.33 13.34
C GLY A 176 -4.34 -12.42 14.69
N ARG A 177 -5.01 -11.34 15.09
CA ARG A 177 -5.67 -11.20 16.40
C ARG A 177 -7.16 -11.52 16.29
N THR A 178 -7.76 -11.85 17.43
CA THR A 178 -9.22 -11.94 17.55
C THR A 178 -9.82 -10.53 17.52
N PHE A 179 -11.05 -10.39 17.03
CA PHE A 179 -11.71 -9.08 17.01
C PHE A 179 -11.92 -8.48 18.42
N VAL A 180 -12.00 -9.30 19.46
CA VAL A 180 -12.07 -8.85 20.87
C VAL A 180 -10.87 -7.98 21.26
N GLN A 181 -9.72 -8.17 20.61
CA GLN A 181 -8.51 -7.39 20.85
C GLN A 181 -8.48 -6.05 20.11
N PHE A 182 -9.46 -5.75 19.25
CA PHE A 182 -9.57 -4.44 18.61
C PHE A 182 -9.87 -3.38 19.70
N PRO A 183 -9.06 -2.31 19.82
CA PRO A 183 -9.30 -1.26 20.80
C PRO A 183 -10.66 -0.59 20.59
N LYS A 184 -11.32 -0.14 21.66
CA LYS A 184 -12.63 0.55 21.58
C LYS A 184 -12.56 2.00 22.05
N ASP A 185 -11.50 2.36 22.76
CA ASP A 185 -11.35 3.59 23.52
C ASP A 185 -9.98 4.25 23.33
N ASP A 186 -8.93 3.45 23.12
CA ASP A 186 -7.58 3.92 22.83
C ASP A 186 -7.04 3.39 21.50
N PHE A 187 -7.28 4.14 20.42
CA PHE A 187 -6.84 3.80 19.07
C PHE A 187 -5.37 4.08 18.81
N THR A 188 -4.66 4.78 19.71
CA THR A 188 -3.20 5.02 19.59
C THR A 188 -2.38 3.73 19.70
N ARG A 189 -3.01 2.67 20.22
CA ARG A 189 -2.45 1.32 20.33
C ARG A 189 -2.59 0.48 19.07
N LEU A 190 -3.29 0.97 18.05
CA LEU A 190 -3.41 0.25 16.79
C LEU A 190 -2.04 0.11 16.11
N PRO A 191 -1.82 -0.96 15.34
CA PRO A 191 -0.71 -1.02 14.40
C PRO A 191 -0.76 0.11 13.37
N THR A 192 0.34 0.27 12.63
CA THR A 192 0.40 1.16 11.46
C THR A 192 -0.68 0.81 10.43
N VAL A 193 -0.83 -0.49 10.12
CA VAL A 193 -1.93 -0.97 9.26
C VAL A 193 -2.64 -2.14 9.94
N SER A 194 -3.97 -2.04 10.00
CA SER A 194 -4.85 -3.04 10.60
C SER A 194 -5.90 -3.50 9.60
N PHE A 195 -6.02 -4.80 9.37
CA PHE A 195 -7.22 -5.34 8.71
C PHE A 195 -8.28 -5.68 9.75
N VAL A 196 -9.54 -5.42 9.46
CA VAL A 196 -10.69 -5.86 10.24
C VAL A 196 -11.56 -6.72 9.34
N ILE A 197 -11.72 -7.98 9.72
CA ILE A 197 -12.48 -8.97 8.96
C ILE A 197 -13.71 -9.37 9.78
N PRO A 198 -14.92 -8.90 9.41
CA PRO A 198 -16.17 -9.36 10.02
C PRO A 198 -16.41 -10.85 9.72
N ASP A 199 -17.31 -11.48 10.47
CA ASP A 199 -17.71 -12.86 10.19
C ASP A 199 -18.61 -12.96 8.94
N MET A 200 -18.86 -14.17 8.46
CA MET A 200 -19.66 -14.43 7.23
C MET A 200 -21.09 -13.84 7.23
N CYS A 201 -21.62 -13.38 8.36
CA CYS A 201 -22.88 -12.63 8.38
C CYS A 201 -22.61 -11.12 8.35
N ASN A 202 -21.72 -10.66 9.22
CA ASN A 202 -21.44 -9.24 9.35
C ASN A 202 -20.67 -8.67 8.16
N ASP A 203 -19.96 -9.50 7.39
CA ASP A 203 -19.34 -9.12 6.12
C ASP A 203 -20.35 -9.04 4.95
N MET A 204 -21.62 -9.33 5.21
CA MET A 204 -22.73 -9.38 4.25
C MET A 204 -22.72 -10.57 3.28
N HIS A 205 -21.88 -11.59 3.49
CA HIS A 205 -21.90 -12.78 2.64
C HIS A 205 -23.21 -13.56 2.83
N ASP A 206 -23.54 -13.93 4.06
CA ASP A 206 -24.71 -14.76 4.42
C ASP A 206 -25.92 -13.94 4.89
N CYS A 207 -25.72 -12.64 5.15
CA CYS A 207 -26.72 -11.75 5.71
C CYS A 207 -26.95 -10.51 4.86
N ALA A 208 -28.08 -9.83 5.11
CA ALA A 208 -28.46 -8.64 4.39
C ALA A 208 -27.47 -7.48 4.60
N VAL A 209 -27.45 -6.55 3.64
CA VAL A 209 -26.62 -5.33 3.70
C VAL A 209 -26.78 -4.57 5.01
N GLY A 210 -28.02 -4.45 5.52
CA GLY A 210 -28.29 -3.78 6.81
C GLY A 210 -27.62 -4.42 8.02
N SER A 211 -27.33 -5.74 7.98
CA SER A 211 -26.59 -6.41 9.05
C SER A 211 -25.15 -5.92 9.10
N GLY A 212 -24.46 -5.89 7.95
CA GLY A 212 -23.08 -5.42 7.88
C GLY A 212 -22.95 -3.91 8.10
N ASP A 213 -23.91 -3.10 7.62
CA ASP A 213 -23.94 -1.66 7.88
C ASP A 213 -24.07 -1.35 9.37
N THR A 214 -25.00 -2.04 10.04
CA THR A 214 -25.21 -1.92 11.50
C THR A 214 -23.97 -2.40 12.26
N TRP A 215 -23.36 -3.52 11.86
CA TRP A 215 -22.15 -4.02 12.49
C TRP A 215 -20.99 -3.04 12.35
N LEU A 216 -20.78 -2.48 11.15
CA LEU A 216 -19.73 -1.49 10.90
C LEU A 216 -19.92 -0.27 11.81
N ARG A 217 -21.14 0.25 11.88
CA ARG A 217 -21.46 1.39 12.74
C ARG A 217 -21.16 1.10 14.21
N ASN A 218 -21.66 -0.02 14.72
CA ASN A 218 -21.57 -0.35 16.14
C ASN A 218 -20.13 -0.59 16.60
N ASN A 219 -19.27 -1.06 15.70
CA ASN A 219 -17.93 -1.48 16.06
C ASN A 219 -16.85 -0.47 15.65
N LEU A 220 -17.02 0.24 14.53
CA LEU A 220 -15.98 1.08 13.94
C LEU A 220 -16.33 2.56 13.91
N ASP A 221 -17.56 3.00 14.24
CA ASP A 221 -17.87 4.44 14.19
C ASP A 221 -17.01 5.27 15.13
N THR A 222 -16.72 4.76 16.33
CA THR A 222 -15.81 5.46 17.26
C THR A 222 -14.43 5.67 16.64
N TYR A 223 -13.90 4.68 15.91
CA TYR A 223 -12.64 4.83 15.17
C TYR A 223 -12.80 5.79 13.97
N ALA A 224 -13.88 5.67 13.20
CA ALA A 224 -14.14 6.53 12.05
C ALA A 224 -14.21 8.02 12.45
N GLN A 225 -14.88 8.32 13.56
CA GLN A 225 -14.93 9.67 14.11
C GLN A 225 -13.55 10.13 14.61
N TRP A 226 -12.85 9.28 15.37
CA TRP A 226 -11.51 9.56 15.90
C TRP A 226 -10.49 9.82 14.79
N ALA A 227 -10.54 9.04 13.71
CA ALA A 227 -9.64 9.13 12.57
C ALA A 227 -9.71 10.47 11.82
N LYS A 228 -10.78 11.26 11.95
CA LYS A 228 -10.85 12.59 11.33
C LYS A 228 -9.93 13.62 12.01
N ASP A 229 -9.79 13.51 13.32
CA ASP A 229 -9.04 14.47 14.15
C ASP A 229 -7.63 13.98 14.50
N HIS A 230 -7.29 12.75 14.10
CA HIS A 230 -6.00 12.12 14.29
C HIS A 230 -5.46 11.71 12.92
N ASN A 231 -4.15 11.68 12.73
CA ASN A 231 -3.53 11.29 11.47
C ASN A 231 -3.78 9.79 11.19
N SER A 232 -5.01 9.43 10.83
CA SER A 232 -5.49 8.06 10.69
C SER A 232 -6.60 7.95 9.65
N LEU A 233 -6.78 6.74 9.15
CA LEU A 233 -7.62 6.47 7.98
C LEU A 233 -8.42 5.18 8.14
N LEU A 234 -9.73 5.28 7.93
CA LEU A 234 -10.60 4.15 7.68
C LEU A 234 -10.77 3.95 6.16
N MET A 235 -10.45 2.75 5.68
CA MET A 235 -10.79 2.27 4.35
C MET A 235 -11.83 1.16 4.48
N VAL A 236 -12.94 1.26 3.74
CA VAL A 236 -13.96 0.19 3.66
C VAL A 236 -14.07 -0.24 2.20
N THR A 237 -13.97 -1.54 1.93
CA THR A 237 -14.05 -2.10 0.58
C THR A 237 -14.77 -3.45 0.59
N TRP A 238 -15.11 -3.94 -0.60
CA TRP A 238 -15.60 -5.31 -0.80
C TRP A 238 -14.56 -6.12 -1.54
N ASP A 239 -14.56 -7.43 -1.36
CA ASP A 239 -13.65 -8.33 -2.05
C ASP A 239 -14.05 -8.54 -3.52
N GLU A 240 -15.35 -8.66 -3.81
CA GLU A 240 -15.97 -8.85 -5.12
C GLU A 240 -17.46 -8.48 -5.16
N ASP A 241 -18.05 -8.47 -6.36
CA ASP A 241 -19.49 -8.32 -6.54
C ASP A 241 -20.26 -9.63 -6.35
N ASN A 242 -21.55 -9.63 -6.66
CA ASN A 242 -22.44 -10.78 -6.50
C ASN A 242 -22.55 -11.69 -7.75
N TYR A 243 -21.55 -11.71 -8.64
CA TYR A 243 -21.50 -12.43 -9.93
C TYR A 243 -22.39 -11.87 -11.04
N PHE A 244 -23.26 -10.89 -10.77
CA PHE A 244 -24.23 -10.37 -11.73
C PHE A 244 -23.82 -9.04 -12.37
N GLY A 245 -22.64 -8.52 -12.03
CA GLY A 245 -22.17 -7.21 -12.44
C GLY A 245 -20.89 -7.22 -13.26
N SER A 246 -20.21 -6.08 -13.25
CA SER A 246 -18.91 -5.88 -13.92
C SER A 246 -17.72 -5.99 -12.97
N ASN A 247 -17.95 -6.66 -11.83
CA ASN A 247 -17.12 -6.70 -10.63
C ASN A 247 -16.80 -5.32 -10.05
N ARG A 248 -17.76 -4.39 -10.19
CA ARG A 248 -17.65 -3.02 -9.67
C ARG A 248 -18.15 -3.01 -8.22
N ILE A 249 -17.27 -2.65 -7.31
CA ILE A 249 -17.46 -2.72 -5.86
C ILE A 249 -17.48 -1.33 -5.24
N ALA A 250 -18.11 -1.19 -4.07
CA ALA A 250 -17.98 0.03 -3.28
C ALA A 250 -16.60 0.09 -2.61
N THR A 251 -16.01 1.29 -2.54
CA THR A 251 -14.84 1.56 -1.70
C THR A 251 -14.91 2.98 -1.19
N VAL A 252 -14.74 3.16 0.11
CA VAL A 252 -14.86 4.45 0.81
C VAL A 252 -13.65 4.67 1.68
N PHE A 253 -13.05 5.87 1.58
CA PHE A 253 -12.04 6.35 2.51
C PHE A 253 -12.67 7.40 3.43
N HIS A 254 -12.34 7.37 4.72
CA HIS A 254 -12.83 8.30 5.72
C HIS A 254 -11.77 8.54 6.80
N GLY A 255 -11.49 9.80 7.15
CA GLY A 255 -10.48 10.14 8.15
C GLY A 255 -9.78 11.46 7.83
N ALA A 256 -8.67 11.71 8.52
CA ALA A 256 -7.86 12.89 8.30
C ALA A 256 -7.31 12.91 6.87
N HIS A 257 -7.11 14.10 6.31
CA HIS A 257 -6.57 14.29 4.96
C HIS A 257 -7.36 13.61 3.82
N VAL A 258 -8.59 13.17 4.07
CA VAL A 258 -9.48 12.61 3.04
C VAL A 258 -10.39 13.70 2.48
N ARG A 259 -10.40 13.83 1.15
CA ARG A 259 -11.32 14.72 0.44
C ARG A 259 -12.74 14.22 0.53
N GLN A 260 -13.66 15.11 0.86
CA GLN A 260 -15.08 14.80 0.72
C GLN A 260 -15.50 14.81 -0.76
N GLY A 261 -16.18 13.74 -1.20
CA GLY A 261 -16.73 13.64 -2.54
C GLY A 261 -16.41 12.31 -3.22
N THR A 262 -16.46 12.31 -4.54
CA THR A 262 -16.24 11.12 -5.35
C THR A 262 -14.88 11.16 -6.05
N VAL A 263 -14.27 9.98 -6.17
CA VAL A 263 -13.00 9.77 -6.86
C VAL A 263 -13.24 8.83 -8.03
N SER A 264 -13.04 9.35 -9.24
CA SER A 264 -13.12 8.57 -10.47
C SER A 264 -11.73 8.06 -10.87
N GLY A 265 -11.65 6.82 -11.34
CA GLY A 265 -10.41 6.23 -11.86
C GLY A 265 -10.54 4.72 -11.96
N ALA A 266 -9.80 4.11 -12.88
CA ALA A 266 -9.76 2.66 -13.03
C ALA A 266 -8.90 2.04 -11.92
N TYR A 267 -9.47 1.92 -10.72
CA TYR A 267 -8.83 1.36 -9.54
C TYR A 267 -9.27 -0.07 -9.29
N ASN A 268 -8.39 -0.85 -8.66
CA ASN A 268 -8.67 -2.21 -8.22
C ASN A 268 -7.90 -2.56 -6.94
N HIS A 269 -7.97 -3.81 -6.47
CA HIS A 269 -7.27 -4.22 -5.24
C HIS A 269 -5.76 -3.99 -5.27
N TYR A 270 -5.12 -4.07 -6.44
CA TYR A 270 -3.70 -3.72 -6.58
C TYR A 270 -3.48 -2.21 -6.41
N SER A 271 -4.43 -1.37 -6.83
CA SER A 271 -4.39 0.08 -6.56
C SER A 271 -4.49 0.40 -5.08
N LEU A 272 -5.32 -0.32 -4.32
CA LEU A 272 -5.40 -0.14 -2.86
C LEU A 272 -4.10 -0.56 -2.18
N LEU A 273 -3.58 -1.74 -2.53
CA LEU A 273 -2.28 -2.22 -2.05
C LEU A 273 -1.18 -1.20 -2.35
N ARG A 274 -1.07 -0.77 -3.61
CA ARG A 274 -0.11 0.24 -4.06
C ARG A 274 -0.26 1.57 -3.31
N THR A 275 -1.48 1.95 -2.97
CA THR A 275 -1.74 3.18 -2.21
C THR A 275 -1.11 3.08 -0.82
N ILE A 276 -1.32 1.97 -0.12
CA ILE A 276 -0.78 1.75 1.23
C ILE A 276 0.74 1.62 1.20
N GLU A 277 1.29 0.91 0.22
CA GLU A 277 2.73 0.76 0.04
C GLU A 277 3.41 2.11 -0.21
N ASP A 278 2.82 2.96 -1.07
CA ASP A 278 3.32 4.31 -1.35
C ASP A 278 3.20 5.23 -0.12
N MET A 279 2.20 5.07 0.77
CA MET A 279 2.06 5.84 2.03
C MET A 279 3.22 5.60 3.01
N TYR A 280 3.84 4.42 2.95
CA TYR A 280 4.89 4.00 3.88
C TYR A 280 6.25 3.81 3.22
N GLY A 281 6.36 4.10 1.92
CA GLY A 281 7.60 3.96 1.16
C GLY A 281 8.13 2.52 1.15
N THR A 282 7.24 1.54 1.18
CA THR A 282 7.61 0.12 1.14
C THR A 282 7.84 -0.36 -0.30
N GLY A 283 8.15 -1.66 -0.45
CA GLY A 283 8.14 -2.30 -1.75
C GLY A 283 6.75 -2.27 -2.40
N HIS A 284 6.67 -2.74 -3.64
CA HIS A 284 5.39 -2.95 -4.31
C HIS A 284 5.20 -4.42 -4.63
N ALA A 285 4.40 -5.12 -3.83
CA ALA A 285 4.19 -6.55 -3.97
C ALA A 285 3.40 -6.88 -5.25
N GLY A 286 3.88 -7.88 -6.00
CA GLY A 286 3.20 -8.41 -7.18
C GLY A 286 2.79 -7.33 -8.18
N ASN A 287 1.51 -7.33 -8.56
CA ASN A 287 0.95 -6.38 -9.54
C ASN A 287 0.74 -4.97 -8.98
N ALA A 288 0.96 -4.72 -7.68
CA ALA A 288 0.93 -3.35 -7.14
C ALA A 288 2.06 -2.48 -7.74
N ALA A 289 3.17 -3.09 -8.16
CA ALA A 289 4.31 -2.41 -8.78
C ALA A 289 3.94 -1.58 -10.02
N THR A 290 2.94 -2.04 -10.79
CA THR A 290 2.46 -1.37 -12.00
C THR A 290 1.08 -0.72 -11.83
N ALA A 291 0.44 -0.91 -10.67
CA ALA A 291 -0.85 -0.29 -10.37
C ALA A 291 -0.72 1.22 -10.15
N THR A 292 -1.81 1.94 -10.40
CA THR A 292 -1.91 3.37 -10.05
C THR A 292 -2.53 3.50 -8.66
N PRO A 293 -1.90 4.21 -7.70
CA PRO A 293 -2.51 4.46 -6.40
C PRO A 293 -3.65 5.49 -6.48
N VAL A 294 -4.48 5.47 -5.45
CA VAL A 294 -5.67 6.32 -5.30
C VAL A 294 -5.27 7.66 -4.69
N THR A 295 -4.54 8.49 -5.42
CA THR A 295 -4.12 9.81 -4.92
C THR A 295 -5.24 10.85 -4.88
N GLY A 296 -6.26 10.69 -5.74
CA GLY A 296 -7.37 11.65 -5.85
C GLY A 296 -8.26 11.75 -4.61
N ALA A 297 -8.19 10.76 -3.72
CA ALA A 297 -8.97 10.71 -2.48
C ALA A 297 -8.41 11.59 -1.35
N PHE A 298 -7.19 12.11 -1.50
CA PHE A 298 -6.49 12.78 -0.41
C PHE A 298 -6.30 14.28 -0.66
N ASP A 299 -6.42 15.06 0.40
CA ASP A 299 -6.13 16.48 0.41
C ASP A 299 -4.63 16.71 0.34
N THR A 300 -4.15 16.84 -0.88
CA THR A 300 -2.75 17.23 -1.16
C THR A 300 -2.45 18.69 -0.80
N GLY A 301 -3.39 19.36 -0.12
CA GLY A 301 -3.32 20.76 0.33
C GLY A 301 -3.29 20.94 1.85
N GLY A 302 -3.29 19.87 2.63
CA GLY A 302 -3.28 19.92 4.09
C GLY A 302 -2.34 18.88 4.67
N THR A 303 -1.11 19.29 4.93
CA THR A 303 -0.04 18.61 5.68
C THR A 303 0.32 17.17 5.24
N GLU A 304 1.13 17.04 4.18
CA GLU A 304 2.39 16.29 4.35
C GLU A 304 3.09 16.91 5.58
N PRO A 305 3.76 16.17 6.49
CA PRO A 305 4.62 16.84 7.46
C PRO A 305 5.43 17.86 6.68
N PRO A 306 5.50 19.12 7.17
CA PRO A 306 6.17 20.15 6.41
C PRO A 306 7.53 19.61 5.99
N GLY A 307 8.07 20.11 4.89
CA GLY A 307 9.52 20.19 4.77
C GLY A 307 10.07 21.09 5.90
N GLY A 308 9.86 20.70 7.16
CA GLY A 308 9.93 21.53 8.35
C GLY A 308 10.32 20.76 9.61
N ASP A 309 10.45 19.43 9.53
CA ASP A 309 11.14 18.64 10.57
C ASP A 309 12.39 17.93 10.03
N LEU A 310 12.87 18.28 8.82
CA LEU A 310 14.21 17.87 8.41
C LEU A 310 15.18 18.40 9.46
N LYS A 311 15.75 17.49 10.25
CA LYS A 311 16.65 17.79 11.34
C LYS A 311 17.90 16.99 11.11
N LEU A 312 19.02 17.68 10.97
CA LEU A 312 20.33 17.05 10.98
C LEU A 312 20.80 16.96 12.43
N SER A 313 20.97 15.75 12.94
CA SER A 313 21.49 15.55 14.29
C SER A 313 22.99 15.81 14.27
N ALA A 314 23.46 16.78 15.06
CA ALA A 314 24.89 17.00 15.24
C ALA A 314 25.49 15.76 15.93
N PRO A 315 26.54 15.13 15.39
CA PRO A 315 27.15 13.94 16.00
C PRO A 315 27.91 14.27 17.31
N GLY A 316 27.89 15.52 17.76
CA GLY A 316 28.75 16.02 18.83
C GLY A 316 30.21 16.19 18.39
N PRO A 317 31.10 16.66 19.29
CA PRO A 317 32.53 16.77 19.02
C PRO A 317 33.13 15.44 18.54
N GLN A 318 33.86 15.49 17.42
CA GLN A 318 34.52 14.33 16.82
C GLN A 318 36.04 14.44 16.99
N THR A 319 36.72 13.29 17.04
CA THR A 319 38.18 13.21 17.09
C THR A 319 38.67 12.19 16.07
N CYS A 320 39.62 12.61 15.22
CA CYS A 320 40.35 11.74 14.31
C CYS A 320 41.84 11.77 14.65
N ARG A 321 42.60 10.76 14.21
CA ARG A 321 44.07 10.73 14.35
C ARG A 321 44.75 11.08 13.03
N PHE A 322 45.86 11.81 13.14
CA PHE A 322 46.69 12.16 11.99
C PHE A 322 47.11 10.92 11.19
N LEU A 323 46.86 10.95 9.88
CA LEU A 323 47.14 9.89 8.89
C LEU A 323 46.49 8.51 9.17
N GLN A 324 45.50 8.43 10.06
CA GLN A 324 44.72 7.20 10.28
C GLN A 324 43.33 7.30 9.65
N ASP A 325 42.71 6.14 9.42
CA ASP A 325 41.35 6.09 8.89
C ASP A 325 40.37 6.73 9.88
N CYS A 326 39.61 7.70 9.41
CA CYS A 326 38.53 8.34 10.16
C CYS A 326 37.21 8.18 9.42
N THR A 327 36.12 7.96 10.15
CA THR A 327 34.76 7.94 9.61
C THR A 327 33.80 8.58 10.59
N VAL A 328 32.94 9.48 10.10
CA VAL A 328 31.85 10.10 10.84
C VAL A 328 30.58 9.94 10.01
N GLN A 329 29.52 9.37 10.60
CA GLN A 329 28.24 9.21 9.94
C GLN A 329 27.28 10.32 10.37
N LEU A 330 26.78 11.07 9.39
CA LEU A 330 25.71 12.04 9.60
C LEU A 330 24.36 11.31 9.62
N THR A 331 23.45 11.78 10.47
CA THR A 331 22.10 11.21 10.60
C THR A 331 21.07 12.34 10.60
N ALA A 332 20.06 12.22 9.75
CA ALA A 332 18.94 13.13 9.72
C ALA A 332 17.63 12.39 10.04
N THR A 333 16.69 13.12 10.63
CA THR A 333 15.30 12.69 10.79
C THR A 333 14.39 13.65 10.03
N GLY A 334 13.20 13.17 9.63
CA GLY A 334 12.28 13.96 8.82
C GLY A 334 12.78 14.23 7.40
N GLY A 335 12.13 15.19 6.74
CA GLY A 335 12.33 15.50 5.31
C GLY A 335 11.81 14.42 4.36
N THR A 336 11.81 14.73 3.07
CA THR A 336 11.32 13.84 2.00
C THR A 336 12.47 13.10 1.32
N PRO A 337 12.61 11.76 1.48
CA PRO A 337 13.68 10.99 0.85
C PRO A 337 13.64 10.99 -0.69
N PRO A 338 14.73 10.57 -1.37
CA PRO A 338 16.08 10.39 -0.83
C PRO A 338 16.68 11.69 -0.27
N LEU A 339 17.40 11.57 0.84
CA LEU A 339 18.15 12.67 1.44
C LEU A 339 19.54 12.75 0.83
N THR A 340 20.00 13.96 0.53
CA THR A 340 21.34 14.24 -0.02
C THR A 340 22.14 15.06 0.97
N TYR A 341 23.35 14.61 1.30
CA TYR A 341 24.22 15.26 2.27
C TYR A 341 25.38 15.99 1.60
N HIS A 342 25.82 17.06 2.24
CA HIS A 342 27.03 17.81 1.89
C HIS A 342 27.70 18.32 3.17
N ALA A 343 29.04 18.36 3.19
CA ALA A 343 29.79 18.89 4.33
C ALA A 343 30.94 19.80 3.88
N THR A 344 31.13 20.91 4.57
CA THR A 344 32.21 21.89 4.36
C THR A 344 33.02 22.07 5.63
N GLY A 345 34.22 22.66 5.51
CA GLY A 345 35.15 22.86 6.63
C GLY A 345 35.95 21.61 7.03
N LEU A 346 35.90 20.55 6.22
CA LEU A 346 36.63 19.31 6.46
C LEU A 346 38.17 19.54 6.49
N PRO A 347 38.90 18.98 7.47
CA PRO A 347 40.35 18.91 7.42
C PRO A 347 40.83 18.24 6.13
N LEU A 348 41.98 18.68 5.63
CA LEU A 348 42.56 18.06 4.44
C LEU A 348 42.76 16.55 4.66
N GLY A 349 42.34 15.76 3.66
CA GLY A 349 42.38 14.30 3.70
C GLY A 349 41.04 13.64 4.05
N LEU A 350 39.99 14.40 4.39
CA LEU A 350 38.62 13.93 4.55
C LEU A 350 37.71 14.40 3.39
N SER A 351 36.70 13.60 3.07
CA SER A 351 35.64 13.91 2.10
C SER A 351 34.28 13.42 2.61
N ALA A 352 33.18 14.00 2.12
CA ALA A 352 31.82 13.56 2.43
C ALA A 352 31.13 13.02 1.17
N ASP A 353 30.39 11.93 1.30
CA ASP A 353 29.51 11.43 0.24
C ASP A 353 28.07 11.93 0.37
N ALA A 354 27.28 11.71 -0.69
CA ALA A 354 25.88 12.11 -0.75
C ALA A 354 24.98 11.35 0.24
N ALA A 355 25.45 10.24 0.84
CA ALA A 355 24.74 9.46 1.85
C ALA A 355 25.08 9.88 3.29
N GLY A 356 25.90 10.91 3.46
CA GLY A 356 26.22 11.50 4.75
C GLY A 356 27.42 10.87 5.46
N ARG A 357 28.23 10.08 4.77
CA ARG A 357 29.46 9.53 5.34
C ARG A 357 30.64 10.47 5.08
N ILE A 358 31.22 11.01 6.14
CA ILE A 358 32.52 11.70 6.10
C ILE A 358 33.61 10.64 6.33
N SER A 359 34.58 10.52 5.45
CA SER A 359 35.68 9.55 5.61
C SER A 359 36.98 9.96 4.92
N GLY A 360 38.09 9.36 5.37
CA GLY A 360 39.43 9.54 4.79
C GLY A 360 40.54 9.45 5.82
N ARG A 361 41.74 9.93 5.46
CA ARG A 361 42.94 9.98 6.32
C ARG A 361 43.38 11.43 6.48
N PRO A 362 43.03 12.11 7.58
CA PRO A 362 43.32 13.53 7.72
C PRO A 362 44.81 13.78 7.95
N TRP A 363 45.38 14.77 7.28
CA TRP A 363 46.78 15.17 7.43
C TRP A 363 46.95 16.65 7.81
N GLN A 364 45.89 17.25 8.33
CA GLN A 364 45.91 18.59 8.90
C GLN A 364 45.52 18.49 10.36
N THR A 365 46.42 18.88 11.26
CA THR A 365 46.19 18.84 12.71
C THR A 365 45.48 20.10 13.20
N GLY A 366 44.82 20.00 14.35
CA GLY A 366 44.03 21.08 14.94
C GLY A 366 42.53 20.80 14.91
N THR A 367 41.74 21.78 15.35
CA THR A 367 40.28 21.68 15.40
C THR A 367 39.66 22.45 14.25
N SER A 368 38.88 21.76 13.42
CA SER A 368 38.07 22.36 12.35
C SER A 368 36.59 22.38 12.76
N GLN A 369 35.88 23.45 12.44
CA GLN A 369 34.42 23.49 12.55
C GLN A 369 33.81 22.96 11.26
N ILE A 370 33.12 21.82 11.34
CA ILE A 370 32.44 21.21 10.20
C ILE A 370 31.04 21.78 10.12
N THR A 371 30.61 22.17 8.92
CA THR A 371 29.21 22.50 8.64
C THR A 371 28.65 21.44 7.71
N ALA A 372 27.73 20.62 8.21
CA ALA A 372 27.03 19.61 7.43
C ALA A 372 25.63 20.11 7.09
N THR A 373 25.20 19.87 5.86
CA THR A 373 23.86 20.19 5.35
C THR A 373 23.25 18.94 4.74
N VAL A 374 21.99 18.68 5.07
CA VAL A 374 21.15 17.69 4.41
C VAL A 374 20.07 18.39 3.63
N THR A 375 19.80 17.92 2.42
CA THR A 375 18.74 18.41 1.54
C THR A 375 17.80 17.28 1.18
N ASP A 376 16.51 17.53 1.24
CA ASP A 376 15.49 16.57 0.82
C ASP A 376 15.09 16.76 -0.65
N THR A 377 14.27 15.86 -1.21
CA THR A 377 13.83 15.95 -2.62
C THR A 377 12.91 17.13 -2.92
N ARG A 378 12.36 17.78 -1.89
CA ARG A 378 11.55 19.00 -2.01
C ARG A 378 12.41 20.28 -1.88
N GLY A 379 13.72 20.14 -1.68
CA GLY A 379 14.65 21.25 -1.53
C GLY A 379 14.71 21.85 -0.12
N ALA A 380 14.05 21.25 0.87
CA ALA A 380 14.21 21.65 2.27
C ALA A 380 15.63 21.30 2.72
N THR A 381 16.26 22.19 3.49
CA THR A 381 17.62 21.99 4.01
C THR A 381 17.65 22.06 5.53
N ALA A 382 18.53 21.27 6.14
CA ALA A 382 18.88 21.38 7.55
C ALA A 382 20.39 21.33 7.72
N THR A 383 20.91 22.13 8.65
CA THR A 383 22.34 22.27 8.88
C THR A 383 22.68 21.98 10.33
N ALA A 384 23.80 21.30 10.55
CA ALA A 384 24.40 21.07 11.85
C ALA A 384 25.89 21.40 11.81
N THR A 385 26.38 22.02 12.87
CA THR A 385 27.81 22.32 13.04
C THR A 385 28.38 21.53 14.20
N PHE A 386 29.59 20.99 14.03
CA PHE A 386 30.30 20.30 15.09
C PHE A 386 31.82 20.44 14.94
N PRO A 387 32.58 20.49 16.04
CA PRO A 387 34.04 20.49 15.97
C PRO A 387 34.56 19.08 15.66
N LEU A 388 35.54 19.01 14.77
CA LEU A 388 36.34 17.81 14.52
C LEU A 388 37.81 18.13 14.82
N THR A 389 38.39 17.43 15.78
CA THR A 389 39.79 17.61 16.18
C THR A 389 40.65 16.50 15.58
N VAL A 390 41.71 16.89 14.88
CA VAL A 390 42.75 15.97 14.42
C VAL A 390 43.96 16.11 15.33
N ASN A 391 44.26 15.06 16.09
CA ASN A 391 45.40 15.02 16.99
C ASN A 391 46.45 13.99 16.54
N TRP A 392 47.65 14.10 17.12
CA TRP A 392 48.75 13.17 16.86
C TRP A 392 48.61 11.85 17.66
N PHE A 393 47.77 11.84 18.70
CA PHE A 393 47.78 10.80 19.76
C PHE A 393 46.44 10.07 19.91
#